data_AF-A0A423F3L2-F1
#
_entry.id   AF-A0A423F3L2-F1
#
_cell.length_a   1.000
_cell.length_b   1.000
_cell.length_c   1.000
_cell.angle_alpha   90.00
_cell.angle_beta   90.00
_cell.angle_gamma   90.00
#
_symmetry.space_group_name_H-M   'P 1'
#
loop_
_entity.id
_entity.type
_entity.pdbx_description
1 polymer ?
#
loop_
_entity_poly.entity_id
_entity_poly.type
_entity_poly.pdbx_seq_one_letter_code
_entity_poly.pdbx_strand_id
1 'polypeptide(L)'
;MHFGLNDDSGKPLGRGYIGLQPRGDGKALVMFSGHGPHFKAPQGRAEFDGEKGASNSTLVDFKFGHKYNLTIVRDPETSQKLSAYIQDVTDPNNPGPKQHVKDLYIDRKVALAGRDAGFVEHYGAKINKSSQIAATTGSFSAPFTTDDKGAVKVGGINSTGLYGRYKNSMVGTQQITKDSGVGKEIHFSFKGVGYEKKA
;
A
#
# COMPACT_ATOMS: atom_id res chain seq x y z
N MET A 1 1.08 1.45 -0.50
CA MET A 1 1.97 2.55 -0.09
C MET A 1 3.38 2.02 -0.03
N HIS A 2 4.32 2.73 -0.63
CA HIS A 2 5.73 2.42 -0.47
C HIS A 2 6.26 2.92 0.90
N PHE A 3 7.35 2.32 1.36
CA PHE A 3 8.15 2.78 2.49
C PHE A 3 9.63 2.71 2.15
N GLY A 4 10.42 3.60 2.72
CA GLY A 4 11.88 3.56 2.66
C GLY A 4 12.48 3.01 3.95
N LEU A 5 13.70 2.50 3.86
CA LEU A 5 14.54 2.19 5.01
C LEU A 5 15.85 2.96 4.92
N ASN A 6 16.26 3.52 6.05
CA ASN A 6 17.62 4.01 6.25
C ASN A 6 18.36 3.09 7.22
N ASP A 7 19.67 2.97 7.05
CA ASP A 7 20.54 2.36 8.06
C ASP A 7 20.78 3.31 9.25
N ASP A 8 21.51 2.84 10.27
CA ASP A 8 21.84 3.62 11.47
C ASP A 8 22.66 4.90 11.19
N SER A 9 23.29 5.00 10.01
CA SER A 9 24.00 6.21 9.57
C SER A 9 23.10 7.19 8.82
N GLY A 10 21.81 6.86 8.67
CA GLY A 10 20.83 7.64 7.91
C GLY A 10 20.90 7.45 6.40
N LYS A 11 21.69 6.49 5.90
CA LYS A 11 21.81 6.24 4.46
C LYS A 11 20.67 5.36 3.96
N PRO A 12 20.11 5.63 2.76
CA PRO A 12 19.09 4.77 2.17
C PRO A 12 19.60 3.33 2.00
N LEU A 13 18.86 2.38 2.54
CA LEU A 13 19.19 0.96 2.53
C LEU A 13 18.32 0.16 1.55
N GLY A 14 17.05 0.54 1.43
CA GLY A 14 16.09 -0.19 0.62
C GLY A 14 14.72 0.46 0.65
N ARG A 15 13.81 -0.10 -0.14
CA ARG A 15 12.42 0.32 -0.20
C ARG A 15 11.53 -0.90 -0.18
N GLY A 16 10.25 -0.70 0.10
CA GLY A 16 9.27 -1.76 0.02
C GLY A 16 7.87 -1.18 -0.12
N TYR A 17 6.86 -2.03 -0.01
CA TYR A 17 5.48 -1.59 0.05
C TYR A 17 4.64 -2.45 0.97
N ILE A 18 3.60 -1.84 1.50
CA ILE A 18 2.41 -2.51 2.01
C ILE A 18 1.22 -2.14 1.13
N GLY A 19 0.43 -3.11 0.71
CA GLY A 19 -0.66 -2.90 -0.23
C GLY A 19 -1.79 -3.90 -0.03
N LEU A 20 -2.95 -3.60 -0.60
CA LEU A 20 -4.13 -4.42 -0.51
C LEU A 20 -4.60 -4.78 -1.91
N GLN A 21 -4.86 -6.06 -2.15
CA GLN A 21 -5.41 -6.60 -3.39
C GLN A 21 -6.80 -7.17 -3.10
N PRO A 22 -7.88 -6.39 -3.31
CA PRO A 22 -9.25 -6.86 -3.08
C PRO A 22 -9.61 -8.02 -4.01
N ARG A 23 -10.45 -8.93 -3.54
CA ARG A 23 -10.97 -10.08 -4.29
C ARG A 23 -12.50 -10.05 -4.29
N GLY A 24 -13.10 -10.77 -5.24
CA GLY A 24 -14.56 -10.87 -5.36
C GLY A 24 -15.23 -11.77 -4.31
N ASP A 25 -14.45 -12.48 -3.50
CA ASP A 25 -14.90 -13.45 -2.49
C ASP A 25 -15.05 -12.85 -1.09
N GLY A 26 -15.07 -11.51 -0.96
CA GLY A 26 -15.13 -10.82 0.33
C GLY A 26 -13.83 -10.85 1.12
N LYS A 27 -12.71 -11.15 0.45
CA LYS A 27 -11.36 -11.15 1.03
C LYS A 27 -10.44 -10.20 0.30
N ALA A 28 -9.31 -9.91 0.92
CA ALA A 28 -8.21 -9.22 0.28
C ALA A 28 -6.88 -9.88 0.62
N LEU A 29 -5.94 -9.87 -0.32
CA LEU A 29 -4.56 -10.23 -0.05
C LEU A 29 -3.82 -8.95 0.37
N VAL A 30 -3.31 -8.92 1.60
CA VAL A 30 -2.46 -7.82 2.06
C VAL A 30 -1.01 -8.20 1.76
N MET A 31 -0.39 -7.46 0.87
CA MET A 31 0.99 -7.65 0.45
C MET A 31 1.92 -6.84 1.35
N PHE A 32 3.04 -7.44 1.75
CA PHE A 32 4.11 -6.74 2.45
C PHE A 32 5.47 -7.21 1.93
N SER A 33 6.12 -6.33 1.17
CA SER A 33 7.31 -6.68 0.38
C SER A 33 8.42 -5.66 0.57
N GLY A 34 9.67 -6.10 0.56
CA GLY A 34 10.88 -5.28 0.60
C GLY A 34 11.80 -5.61 -0.58
N HIS A 35 12.25 -4.59 -1.29
CA HIS A 35 13.14 -4.66 -2.43
C HIS A 35 14.60 -4.50 -2.01
N GLY A 36 15.46 -5.40 -2.46
CA GLY A 36 16.90 -5.38 -2.24
C GLY A 36 17.40 -6.57 -1.44
N PRO A 37 18.73 -6.77 -1.40
CA PRO A 37 19.36 -7.97 -0.85
C PRO A 37 19.25 -8.12 0.67
N HIS A 38 18.91 -7.04 1.37
CA HIS A 38 18.90 -7.02 2.84
C HIS A 38 17.62 -7.61 3.44
N PHE A 39 16.56 -7.75 2.65
CA PHE A 39 15.27 -8.23 3.11
C PHE A 39 15.19 -9.75 3.12
N LYS A 40 14.56 -10.29 4.17
CA LYS A 40 14.23 -11.72 4.31
C LYS A 40 12.79 -11.87 4.78
N ALA A 41 12.08 -12.81 4.18
CA ALA A 41 10.74 -13.23 4.56
C ALA A 41 10.77 -14.74 4.82
N PRO A 42 11.09 -15.21 6.04
CA PRO A 42 11.21 -16.64 6.33
C PRO A 42 9.95 -17.45 6.02
N GLN A 43 8.77 -16.82 6.11
CA GLN A 43 7.48 -17.42 5.83
C GLN A 43 6.91 -17.03 4.45
N GLY A 44 7.74 -16.40 3.60
CA GLY A 44 7.33 -15.83 2.34
C GLY A 44 8.25 -16.21 1.19
N ARG A 45 8.29 -15.35 0.18
CA ARG A 45 9.13 -15.52 -1.01
C ARG A 45 10.42 -14.71 -0.89
N ALA A 46 11.49 -15.22 -1.45
CA ALA A 46 12.78 -14.54 -1.58
C ALA A 46 12.87 -13.69 -2.86
N GLU A 47 11.77 -13.02 -3.22
CA GLU A 47 11.69 -12.11 -4.36
C GLU A 47 10.78 -10.91 -4.04
N PHE A 48 10.96 -9.83 -4.79
CA PHE A 48 10.13 -8.64 -4.84
C PHE A 48 9.72 -8.42 -6.30
N ASP A 49 8.49 -8.74 -6.68
CA ASP A 49 7.96 -8.56 -8.04
C ASP A 49 8.89 -9.11 -9.17
N GLY A 50 9.56 -10.24 -8.90
CA GLY A 50 10.51 -10.89 -9.81
C GLY A 50 11.96 -10.40 -9.68
N GLU A 51 12.21 -9.39 -8.85
CA GLU A 51 13.54 -8.88 -8.50
C GLU A 51 14.02 -9.40 -7.14
N LYS A 52 15.28 -9.11 -6.81
CA LYS A 52 15.87 -9.52 -5.52
C LYS A 52 15.19 -8.79 -4.37
N GLY A 53 14.66 -9.55 -3.41
CA GLY A 53 13.98 -8.97 -2.26
C GLY A 53 13.31 -10.03 -1.39
N ALA A 54 12.27 -9.61 -0.68
CA ALA A 54 11.44 -10.52 0.08
C ALA A 54 9.97 -10.07 0.05
N SER A 55 9.06 -11.02 0.02
CA SER A 55 7.62 -10.73 -0.05
C SER A 55 6.82 -11.70 0.82
N ASN A 56 5.95 -11.13 1.64
CA ASN A 56 4.94 -11.83 2.38
C ASN A 56 3.55 -11.39 1.92
N SER A 57 2.56 -12.23 2.22
CA SER A 57 1.17 -11.88 2.05
C SER A 57 0.27 -12.58 3.06
N THR A 58 -0.81 -11.91 3.47
CA THR A 58 -1.83 -12.49 4.35
C THR A 58 -3.21 -12.27 3.76
N LEU A 59 -4.01 -13.33 3.70
CA LEU A 59 -5.40 -13.26 3.27
C LEU A 59 -6.26 -12.82 4.46
N VAL A 60 -7.04 -11.76 4.28
CA VAL A 60 -7.87 -11.16 5.33
C VAL A 60 -9.30 -10.98 4.83
N ASP A 61 -10.25 -10.93 5.75
CA ASP A 61 -11.62 -10.56 5.41
C ASP A 61 -11.66 -9.07 5.05
N PHE A 62 -12.44 -8.74 4.02
CA PHE A 62 -12.44 -7.42 3.41
C PHE A 62 -13.84 -7.01 2.98
N LYS A 63 -14.17 -5.74 3.18
CA LYS A 63 -15.45 -5.16 2.78
C LYS A 63 -15.19 -3.96 1.88
N PHE A 64 -15.81 -3.96 0.70
CA PHE A 64 -15.77 -2.81 -0.18
C PHE A 64 -16.47 -1.61 0.48
N GLY A 65 -15.90 -0.42 0.30
CA GLY A 65 -16.39 0.83 0.90
C GLY A 65 -15.91 1.09 2.33
N HIS A 66 -15.21 0.14 2.96
CA HIS A 66 -14.61 0.34 4.27
C HIS A 66 -13.26 1.07 4.18
N LYS A 67 -12.86 1.69 5.28
CA LYS A 67 -11.57 2.36 5.46
C LYS A 67 -10.62 1.45 6.24
N TYR A 68 -9.41 1.25 5.72
CA TYR A 68 -8.40 0.41 6.35
C TYR A 68 -7.10 1.17 6.58
N ASN A 69 -6.52 0.99 7.76
CA ASN A 69 -5.14 1.38 8.03
C ASN A 69 -4.22 0.20 7.71
N LEU A 70 -3.19 0.47 6.91
CA LEU A 70 -2.07 -0.43 6.67
C LEU A 70 -0.85 0.14 7.43
N THR A 71 -0.43 -0.55 8.48
CA THR A 71 0.62 -0.05 9.39
C THR A 71 1.87 -0.91 9.24
N ILE A 72 3.03 -0.26 9.17
CA ILE A 72 4.33 -0.93 9.33
C ILE A 72 4.94 -0.40 10.61
N VAL A 73 5.37 -1.30 11.48
CA VAL A 73 6.01 -0.97 12.75
C VAL A 73 7.39 -1.60 12.75
N ARG A 74 8.41 -0.84 13.12
CA ARG A 74 9.71 -1.43 13.45
C ARG A 74 9.60 -2.03 14.85
N ASP A 75 10.00 -3.28 14.98
CA ASP A 75 10.00 -3.97 16.27
C ASP A 75 10.92 -3.20 17.27
N PRO A 76 10.39 -2.81 18.44
CA PRO A 76 11.13 -1.97 19.39
C PRO A 76 12.28 -2.73 20.07
N GLU A 77 12.17 -4.05 20.19
CA GLU A 77 13.20 -4.92 20.78
C GLU A 77 14.23 -5.32 19.73
N THR A 78 13.80 -5.46 18.47
CA THR A 78 14.64 -5.88 17.35
C THR A 78 14.55 -4.91 16.18
N SER A 79 15.43 -3.91 16.18
CA SER A 79 15.55 -2.91 15.09
C SER A 79 15.82 -3.47 13.67
N GLN A 80 15.92 -4.79 13.53
CA GLN A 80 16.11 -5.57 12.31
C GLN A 80 14.81 -6.23 11.81
N LYS A 81 13.66 -5.96 12.46
CA LYS A 81 12.38 -6.57 12.12
C LYS A 81 11.33 -5.48 11.89
N LEU A 82 10.56 -5.66 10.82
CA LEU A 82 9.41 -4.84 10.50
C LEU A 82 8.16 -5.74 10.52
N SER A 83 7.16 -5.33 11.29
CA SER A 83 5.88 -6.01 11.40
C SER A 83 4.81 -5.20 10.66
N ALA A 84 4.07 -5.86 9.77
CA ALA A 84 2.95 -5.25 9.07
C ALA A 84 1.60 -5.62 9.70
N TYR A 85 0.66 -4.68 9.68
CA TYR A 85 -0.69 -4.86 10.19
C TYR A 85 -1.72 -4.24 9.26
N ILE A 86 -2.92 -4.82 9.28
CA ILE A 86 -4.13 -4.21 8.73
C ILE A 86 -5.16 -4.03 9.85
N GLN A 87 -5.90 -2.93 9.80
CA GLN A 87 -7.00 -2.67 10.71
C GLN A 87 -8.13 -1.95 9.99
N ASP A 88 -9.36 -2.45 10.14
CA ASP A 88 -10.57 -1.74 9.72
C ASP A 88 -10.81 -0.56 10.68
N VAL A 89 -10.83 0.64 10.13
CA VAL A 89 -11.01 1.91 10.86
C VAL A 89 -12.18 2.71 10.30
N THR A 90 -13.15 2.01 9.70
CA THR A 90 -14.36 2.63 9.15
C THR A 90 -15.14 3.36 10.25
N ASP A 91 -15.29 2.73 11.41
CA ASP A 91 -15.72 3.40 12.64
C ASP A 91 -14.46 3.75 13.48
N PRO A 92 -14.05 5.03 13.53
CA PRO A 92 -12.86 5.43 14.27
C PRO A 92 -13.02 5.31 15.79
N ASN A 93 -14.25 5.27 16.32
CA ASN A 93 -14.52 5.10 17.75
C ASN A 93 -14.50 3.64 18.17
N ASN A 94 -14.71 2.72 17.22
CA ASN A 94 -14.70 1.28 17.44
C ASN A 94 -13.93 0.58 16.30
N PRO A 95 -12.61 0.79 16.22
CA PRO A 95 -11.82 0.17 15.16
C PRO A 95 -11.85 -1.36 15.32
N GLY A 96 -11.85 -2.05 14.18
CA GLY A 96 -11.77 -3.51 14.14
C GLY A 96 -10.44 -4.02 14.74
N PRO A 97 -10.31 -5.35 14.91
CA PRO A 97 -9.10 -5.94 15.44
C PRO A 97 -7.90 -5.62 14.53
N LYS A 98 -6.78 -5.24 15.16
CA LYS A 98 -5.51 -5.04 14.44
C LYS A 98 -4.91 -6.40 14.11
N GLN A 99 -5.02 -6.80 12.85
CA GLN A 99 -4.57 -8.09 12.38
C GLN A 99 -3.11 -8.03 11.93
N HIS A 100 -2.29 -8.96 12.42
CA HIS A 100 -0.92 -9.13 11.94
C HIS A 100 -0.92 -9.69 10.51
N VAL A 101 -0.20 -9.01 9.62
CA VAL A 101 0.03 -9.48 8.26
C VAL A 101 1.18 -10.49 8.33
N LYS A 102 2.43 -10.01 8.34
CA LYS A 102 3.66 -10.80 8.47
C LYS A 102 4.84 -9.88 8.82
N ASP A 103 5.97 -10.52 9.12
CA ASP A 103 7.23 -9.85 9.43
C ASP A 103 8.21 -9.90 8.26
N LEU A 104 8.91 -8.80 8.05
CA LEU A 104 10.13 -8.75 7.23
C LEU A 104 11.33 -8.58 8.16
N TYR A 105 12.39 -9.32 7.88
CA TYR A 105 13.66 -9.24 8.59
C TYR A 105 14.71 -8.58 7.71
N ILE A 106 15.59 -7.81 8.32
CA ILE A 106 16.66 -7.07 7.68
C ILE A 106 17.99 -7.51 8.30
N ASP A 107 19.02 -7.70 7.48
CA ASP A 107 20.34 -8.13 7.95
C ASP A 107 21.11 -7.11 8.81
N ARG A 108 20.53 -5.92 9.03
CA ARG A 108 21.09 -4.81 9.81
C ARG A 108 20.00 -3.95 10.40
N LYS A 109 20.36 -3.12 11.38
CA LYS A 109 19.45 -2.19 12.03
C LYS A 109 18.95 -1.14 11.04
N VAL A 110 17.68 -0.77 11.17
CA VAL A 110 17.02 0.18 10.27
C VAL A 110 16.13 1.18 10.98
N ALA A 111 15.84 2.27 10.28
CA ALA A 111 14.76 3.20 10.55
C ALA A 111 13.84 3.31 9.34
N LEU A 112 12.53 3.48 9.58
CA LEU A 112 11.57 3.78 8.52
C LEU A 112 11.79 5.22 8.01
N ALA A 113 11.79 5.37 6.69
CA ALA A 113 11.91 6.65 6.01
C ALA A 113 10.64 6.95 5.19
N GLY A 114 10.23 8.22 5.14
CA GLY A 114 8.87 8.64 4.78
C GLY A 114 8.76 9.60 3.59
N ARG A 115 9.22 9.23 2.40
CA ARG A 115 8.92 9.99 1.17
C ARG A 115 8.75 9.06 -0.01
N ASP A 116 7.69 8.28 0.01
CA ASP A 116 7.47 7.28 -1.02
C ASP A 116 6.06 7.33 -1.61
N ALA A 117 5.92 6.71 -2.78
CA ALA A 117 4.73 6.79 -3.61
C ALA A 117 3.60 5.84 -3.14
N GLY A 118 2.38 6.18 -3.50
CA GLY A 118 1.25 5.25 -3.55
C GLY A 118 0.88 4.97 -4.99
N PHE A 119 0.23 3.83 -5.22
CA PHE A 119 -0.30 3.49 -6.53
C PHE A 119 -1.55 2.62 -6.44
N VAL A 120 -2.32 2.63 -7.52
CA VAL A 120 -3.37 1.66 -7.83
C VAL A 120 -2.96 0.97 -9.11
N GLU A 121 -2.97 -0.35 -9.09
CA GLU A 121 -2.66 -1.15 -10.26
C GLU A 121 -3.81 -2.10 -10.55
N HIS A 122 -4.13 -2.26 -11.83
CA HIS A 122 -4.90 -3.41 -12.27
C HIS A 122 -4.00 -4.65 -12.26
N TYR A 123 -4.08 -5.43 -11.18
CA TYR A 123 -3.33 -6.67 -11.00
C TYR A 123 -4.17 -7.89 -11.43
N GLY A 124 -3.55 -8.88 -12.07
CA GLY A 124 -4.22 -10.13 -12.48
C GLY A 124 -3.88 -10.58 -13.89
N ALA A 125 -4.82 -11.28 -14.54
CA ALA A 125 -4.63 -11.83 -15.87
C ALA A 125 -4.28 -10.74 -16.90
N LYS A 126 -3.46 -11.10 -17.88
CA LYS A 126 -3.13 -10.21 -19.00
C LYS A 126 -4.42 -9.79 -19.71
N ILE A 127 -4.62 -8.48 -19.82
CA ILE A 127 -5.69 -7.90 -20.63
C ILE A 127 -5.17 -7.57 -22.03
N ASN A 128 -6.01 -7.78 -23.04
CA ASN A 128 -5.72 -7.45 -24.44
C ASN A 128 -6.72 -6.45 -25.03
N LYS A 129 -7.75 -6.04 -24.27
CA LYS A 129 -8.73 -5.02 -24.65
C LYS A 129 -9.01 -4.07 -23.49
N SER A 130 -9.18 -2.79 -23.80
CA SER A 130 -9.53 -1.77 -22.81
C SER A 130 -10.85 -2.06 -22.10
N SER A 131 -11.83 -2.65 -22.80
CA SER A 131 -13.13 -3.04 -22.24
C SER A 131 -13.07 -4.06 -21.10
N GLN A 132 -11.93 -4.72 -20.90
CA GLN A 132 -11.69 -5.62 -19.77
C GLN A 132 -11.36 -4.88 -18.47
N ILE A 133 -11.01 -3.60 -18.55
CA ILE A 133 -10.73 -2.76 -17.38
C ILE A 133 -12.07 -2.32 -16.79
N ALA A 134 -12.50 -3.02 -15.75
CA ALA A 134 -13.74 -2.74 -15.05
C ALA A 134 -13.76 -1.33 -14.44
N ALA A 135 -14.96 -0.75 -14.33
CA ALA A 135 -15.16 0.47 -13.59
C ALA A 135 -14.77 0.27 -12.12
N THR A 136 -13.82 1.08 -11.66
CA THR A 136 -13.24 0.98 -10.33
C THR A 136 -13.23 2.37 -9.69
N THR A 137 -13.58 2.44 -8.41
CA THR A 137 -13.48 3.65 -7.58
C THR A 137 -12.83 3.33 -6.25
N GLY A 138 -12.28 4.35 -5.60
CA GLY A 138 -11.71 4.22 -4.26
C GLY A 138 -11.06 5.51 -3.79
N SER A 139 -10.44 5.47 -2.62
CA SER A 139 -9.67 6.60 -2.10
C SER A 139 -8.44 6.19 -1.31
N PHE A 140 -7.51 7.13 -1.14
CA PHE A 140 -6.41 7.03 -0.19
C PHE A 140 -6.31 8.31 0.64
N SER A 141 -6.09 8.17 1.94
CA SER A 141 -5.69 9.27 2.81
C SER A 141 -4.17 9.43 2.83
N ALA A 142 -3.69 10.62 3.15
CA ALA A 142 -2.27 10.90 3.30
C ALA A 142 -1.65 9.96 4.35
N PRO A 143 -0.44 9.44 4.09
CA PRO A 143 0.23 8.60 5.07
C PRO A 143 0.50 9.41 6.33
N PHE A 144 0.52 8.72 7.46
CA PHE A 144 0.89 9.32 8.73
C PHE A 144 1.89 8.40 9.46
N THR A 145 2.69 9.01 10.31
CA THR A 145 3.60 8.31 11.22
C THR A 145 3.22 8.65 12.65
N THR A 146 3.44 7.70 13.55
CA THR A 146 3.34 7.89 15.00
C THR A 146 4.73 7.67 15.58
N ASP A 147 5.23 8.64 16.35
CA ASP A 147 6.52 8.48 17.04
C ASP A 147 6.37 7.70 18.36
N ASP A 148 7.49 7.46 19.05
CA ASP A 148 7.53 6.70 20.30
C ASP A 148 6.75 7.37 21.45
N LYS A 149 6.39 8.66 21.30
CA LYS A 149 5.56 9.42 22.26
C LYS A 149 4.08 9.44 21.87
N GLY A 150 3.70 8.77 20.79
CA GLY A 150 2.34 8.78 20.26
C GLY A 150 2.01 10.00 19.42
N ALA A 151 2.98 10.89 19.13
CA ALA A 151 2.71 12.07 18.33
C ALA A 151 2.50 11.69 16.86
N VAL A 152 1.37 12.11 16.30
CA VAL A 152 1.00 11.82 14.91
C VAL A 152 1.48 12.93 14.01
N LYS A 153 2.22 12.56 12.95
CA LYS A 153 2.58 13.46 11.85
C LYS A 153 1.93 12.96 10.57
N VAL A 154 1.02 13.76 10.04
CA VAL A 154 0.32 13.47 8.77
C VAL A 154 1.10 14.11 7.62
N GLY A 155 1.35 13.31 6.58
CA GLY A 155 1.97 13.77 5.34
C GLY A 155 1.00 14.52 4.43
N GLY A 156 1.31 14.49 3.13
CA GLY A 156 0.47 15.03 2.08
C GLY A 156 0.39 14.11 0.88
N ILE A 157 -0.67 14.26 0.09
CA ILE A 157 -0.87 13.56 -1.18
C ILE A 157 -0.81 14.57 -2.32
N ASN A 158 -0.04 14.20 -3.34
CA ASN A 158 -0.10 14.79 -4.67
C ASN A 158 -0.43 13.67 -5.66
N SER A 159 -0.99 14.02 -6.82
CA SER A 159 -1.21 13.07 -7.90
C SER A 159 -0.56 13.51 -9.19
N THR A 160 -0.03 12.55 -9.93
CA THR A 160 0.51 12.72 -11.28
C THR A 160 -0.46 12.23 -12.36
N GLY A 161 -1.71 11.88 -11.99
CA GLY A 161 -2.72 11.36 -12.92
C GLY A 161 -2.64 9.85 -13.14
N LEU A 162 -3.30 9.37 -14.20
CA LEU A 162 -3.23 7.98 -14.65
C LEU A 162 -1.88 7.70 -15.32
N TYR A 163 -1.24 6.59 -14.96
CA TYR A 163 0.06 6.19 -15.50
C TYR A 163 0.10 4.69 -15.81
N GLY A 164 1.19 4.22 -16.43
CA GLY A 164 1.42 2.81 -16.73
C GLY A 164 1.02 2.40 -18.15
N ARG A 165 1.16 1.10 -18.44
CA ARG A 165 1.07 0.51 -19.80
C ARG A 165 -0.26 0.84 -20.50
N TYR A 166 -1.35 0.89 -19.76
CA TYR A 166 -2.70 1.05 -20.31
C TYR A 166 -3.28 2.46 -20.10
N LYS A 167 -2.46 3.46 -19.74
CA LYS A 167 -2.96 4.82 -19.44
C LYS A 167 -3.82 5.43 -20.56
N ASN A 168 -3.44 5.19 -21.83
CA ASN A 168 -4.17 5.72 -23.00
C ASN A 168 -5.43 4.90 -23.34
N SER A 169 -5.63 3.77 -22.67
CA SER A 169 -6.77 2.87 -22.85
C SER A 169 -7.81 3.04 -21.74
N MET A 170 -7.63 4.02 -20.86
CA MET A 170 -8.45 4.26 -19.69
C MET A 170 -8.97 5.70 -19.68
N VAL A 171 -10.15 5.88 -19.09
CA VAL A 171 -10.69 7.19 -18.70
C VAL A 171 -10.97 7.15 -17.20
N GLY A 172 -10.88 8.29 -16.54
CA GLY A 172 -11.05 8.36 -15.10
C GLY A 172 -10.89 9.76 -14.56
N THR A 173 -11.13 9.90 -13.26
CA THR A 173 -10.94 11.16 -12.54
C THR A 173 -10.16 10.93 -11.26
N GLN A 174 -9.48 11.97 -10.81
CA GLN A 174 -8.79 12.01 -9.53
C GLN A 174 -9.08 13.36 -8.88
N GLN A 175 -9.67 13.34 -7.70
CA GLN A 175 -10.04 14.53 -6.94
C GLN A 175 -9.23 14.53 -5.64
N ILE A 176 -8.47 15.59 -5.42
CA ILE A 176 -7.67 15.76 -4.19
C ILE A 176 -8.38 16.73 -3.26
N THR A 177 -8.75 16.25 -2.08
CA THR A 177 -9.20 17.11 -0.98
C THR A 177 -7.97 17.70 -0.30
N LYS A 178 -7.92 19.03 -0.22
CA LYS A 178 -6.83 19.78 0.42
C LYS A 178 -7.29 20.43 1.72
N ASP A 179 -6.43 20.42 2.71
CA ASP A 179 -6.54 21.22 3.92
C ASP A 179 -5.33 22.15 3.99
N SER A 180 -5.59 23.46 4.10
CA SER A 180 -4.53 24.48 4.17
C SER A 180 -3.51 24.38 3.04
N GLY A 181 -3.99 24.03 1.83
CA GLY A 181 -3.17 23.83 0.63
C GLY A 181 -2.47 22.47 0.50
N VAL A 182 -2.51 21.63 1.54
CA VAL A 182 -1.89 20.29 1.57
C VAL A 182 -2.94 19.23 1.24
N GLY A 183 -2.66 18.36 0.25
CA GLY A 183 -3.56 17.25 -0.08
C GLY A 183 -3.64 16.22 1.05
N LYS A 184 -4.86 15.89 1.50
CA LYS A 184 -5.12 14.96 2.61
C LYS A 184 -5.79 13.68 2.16
N GLU A 185 -6.53 13.72 1.08
CA GLU A 185 -7.19 12.55 0.51
C GLU A 185 -7.24 12.68 -1.01
N ILE A 186 -7.12 11.55 -1.70
CA ILE A 186 -7.39 11.45 -3.13
C ILE A 186 -8.52 10.45 -3.34
N HIS A 187 -9.58 10.88 -4.00
CA HIS A 187 -10.62 10.00 -4.55
C HIS A 187 -10.28 9.76 -6.01
N PHE A 188 -10.46 8.52 -6.47
CA PHE A 188 -10.20 8.17 -7.85
C PHE A 188 -11.34 7.33 -8.43
N SER A 189 -11.48 7.45 -9.74
CA SER A 189 -12.27 6.53 -10.55
C SER A 189 -11.55 6.24 -11.85
N PHE A 190 -11.70 5.04 -12.38
CA PHE A 190 -11.26 4.72 -13.73
C PHE A 190 -12.07 3.59 -14.35
N LYS A 191 -12.07 3.52 -15.68
CA LYS A 191 -12.58 2.40 -16.48
C LYS A 191 -11.88 2.36 -17.84
N GLY A 192 -12.01 1.25 -18.55
CA GLY A 192 -11.63 1.17 -19.96
C GLY A 192 -12.46 2.10 -20.86
N VAL A 193 -11.85 2.67 -21.90
CA VAL A 193 -12.54 3.54 -22.89
C VAL A 193 -13.76 2.86 -23.52
N GLY A 194 -13.71 1.53 -23.71
CA GLY A 194 -14.82 0.73 -24.26
C GLY A 194 -15.54 -0.15 -23.21
N TYR A 195 -15.49 0.22 -21.93
CA TYR A 195 -16.19 -0.54 -20.90
C TYR A 195 -17.71 -0.32 -20.99
N GLU A 196 -18.44 -1.37 -21.34
CA GLU A 196 -19.89 -1.45 -21.27
C GLU A 196 -20.27 -2.31 -20.05
N LYS A 197 -21.07 -1.75 -19.13
CA LYS A 197 -21.64 -2.52 -18.04
C LYS A 197 -22.63 -3.49 -18.67
N LYS A 198 -22.33 -4.79 -18.68
CA LYS A 198 -23.32 -5.80 -19.07
C LYS A 198 -24.53 -5.65 -18.15
N ALA A 199 -25.70 -5.46 -18.76
CA ALA A 199 -26.98 -5.34 -18.08
C ALA A 199 -27.33 -6.63 -17.35
#